data_AF-A0A7Z2SUP7-F1
#
_entry.id   AF-A0A7Z2SUP7-F1
#
_cell.length_a   1.000
_cell.length_b   1.000
_cell.length_c   1.000
_cell.angle_alpha   90.00
_cell.angle_beta   90.00
_cell.angle_gamma   90.00
#
_symmetry.space_group_name_H-M   'P 1'
#
loop_
_entity.id
_entity.type
_entity.pdbx_description
1 polymer ?
#
loop_
_entity_poly.entity_id
_entity_poly.type
_entity_poly.pdbx_seq_one_letter_code
_entity_poly.pdbx_strand_id
1 'polypeptide(L)'
;MSRSNLWKGLVYGAVAGGVIALLDKDTRSYTMEQTRDAGRKCRSYVKHPSEAIHNLRMCYEGFSAQVNKGVEDLLELIQKAESMLNKVGELNREVKEQLEAVDKPEEAS
;
A
#
# COMPACT_ATOMS: atom_id res chain seq x y z
N MET A 1 28.14 -6.33 4.52
CA MET A 1 28.86 -5.71 3.39
C MET A 1 28.01 -5.44 2.13
N SER A 2 26.79 -5.96 1.98
CA SER A 2 25.97 -5.78 0.77
C SER A 2 25.25 -4.43 0.64
N ARG A 3 24.77 -3.83 1.74
CA ARG A 3 24.05 -2.53 1.72
C ARG A 3 24.87 -1.36 1.16
N SER A 4 26.17 -1.31 1.46
CA SER A 4 27.06 -0.26 0.97
C SER A 4 27.31 -0.34 -0.53
N ASN A 5 27.27 -1.54 -1.10
CA ASN A 5 27.53 -1.76 -2.52
C ASN A 5 26.29 -1.43 -3.38
N LEU A 6 25.08 -1.73 -2.88
CA LEU A 6 23.83 -1.30 -3.51
C LEU A 6 23.71 0.22 -3.53
N TRP A 7 24.01 0.89 -2.43
CA TRP A 7 24.02 2.36 -2.37
C TRP A 7 25.11 2.97 -3.24
N LYS A 8 26.31 2.39 -3.28
CA LYS A 8 27.34 2.83 -4.24
C LYS A 8 26.85 2.70 -5.67
N GLY A 9 26.28 1.56 -6.06
CA GLY A 9 25.72 1.35 -7.40
C GLY A 9 24.62 2.35 -7.75
N LEU A 10 23.70 2.62 -6.81
CA LEU A 10 22.65 3.62 -6.96
C LEU A 10 23.23 5.03 -7.15
N VAL A 11 24.24 5.40 -6.35
CA VAL A 11 24.91 6.70 -6.46
C VAL A 11 25.63 6.84 -7.79
N TYR A 12 26.39 5.83 -8.21
CA TYR A 12 27.07 5.86 -9.52
C TYR A 12 26.06 5.90 -10.67
N GLY A 13 24.97 5.15 -10.60
CA GLY A 13 23.90 5.18 -11.60
C GLY A 13 23.18 6.53 -11.66
N ALA A 14 22.88 7.13 -10.50
CA ALA A 14 22.26 8.45 -10.42
C ALA A 14 23.20 9.56 -10.91
N VAL A 15 24.50 9.46 -10.64
CA VAL A 15 25.51 10.40 -11.16
C VAL A 15 25.63 10.27 -12.67
N ALA A 16 25.76 9.05 -13.20
CA ALA A 16 25.83 8.83 -14.64
C ALA A 16 24.56 9.27 -15.37
N GLY A 17 23.38 8.90 -14.85
CA GLY A 17 22.09 9.32 -15.39
C GLY A 17 21.86 10.83 -15.27
N GLY A 18 22.31 11.45 -14.17
CA GLY A 18 22.25 12.89 -13.96
C GLY A 18 23.14 13.66 -14.93
N VAL A 19 24.37 13.18 -15.19
CA VAL A 19 25.26 13.79 -16.20
C VAL A 19 24.66 13.69 -17.59
N ILE A 20 24.07 12.54 -17.95
CA ILE A 20 23.39 12.35 -19.24
C ILE A 20 22.17 13.28 -19.36
N ALA A 21 21.35 13.37 -18.31
CA ALA A 21 20.19 14.25 -18.27
C ALA A 21 20.59 15.73 -18.42
N LEU A 22 21.72 16.15 -17.84
CA LEU A 22 22.18 17.55 -17.87
C LEU A 22 22.84 18.01 -19.18
N LEU A 23 23.10 17.10 -20.14
CA LEU A 23 23.59 17.47 -21.47
C LEU A 23 22.55 18.21 -22.29
N ASP A 24 21.27 18.03 -21.96
CA ASP A 24 20.16 18.74 -22.56
C ASP A 24 19.92 20.11 -21.89
N LYS A 25 19.80 21.16 -22.72
CA LYS A 25 19.70 22.56 -22.25
C LYS A 25 18.41 22.81 -21.45
N ASP A 26 17.30 22.20 -21.88
CA ASP A 26 16.02 22.28 -21.19
C ASP A 26 16.09 21.63 -19.82
N THR A 27 16.70 20.45 -19.76
CA THR A 27 16.87 19.70 -18.51
C THR A 27 17.75 20.45 -17.49
N ARG A 28 18.78 21.19 -17.95
CA ARG A 28 19.61 22.03 -17.07
C ARG A 28 18.82 23.21 -16.47
N SER A 29 18.01 23.90 -17.28
CA SER A 29 17.20 25.04 -16.80
C SER A 29 16.15 24.57 -15.79
N TYR A 30 15.44 23.49 -16.13
CA TYR A 30 14.44 22.88 -15.27
C TYR A 30 15.03 22.40 -13.93
N THR A 31 16.16 21.70 -13.98
CA THR A 31 16.83 21.19 -12.77
C THR A 31 17.35 22.33 -11.89
N MET A 32 17.89 23.41 -12.47
CA MET A 32 18.32 24.59 -11.71
C MET A 32 17.16 25.29 -10.99
N GLU A 33 16.02 25.48 -11.68
CA GLU A 33 14.84 26.09 -11.08
C GLU A 33 14.28 25.24 -9.94
N GLN A 34 14.11 23.93 -10.18
CA GLN A 34 13.61 23.00 -9.18
C GLN A 34 14.53 22.87 -7.98
N THR A 35 15.86 22.87 -8.19
CA THR A 35 16.82 22.83 -7.09
C THR A 35 16.76 24.11 -6.25
N ARG A 36 16.56 25.27 -6.90
CA ARG A 36 16.43 26.56 -6.20
C ARG A 36 15.15 26.63 -5.38
N ASP A 37 14.04 26.13 -5.91
CA ASP A 37 12.76 26.10 -5.19
C ASP A 37 12.71 25.03 -4.11
N ALA A 38 13.30 23.85 -4.34
CA ALA A 38 13.52 22.86 -3.30
C ALA A 38 14.39 23.43 -2.16
N GLY A 39 15.46 24.15 -2.50
CA GLY A 39 16.31 24.85 -1.53
C GLY A 39 15.54 25.90 -0.73
N ARG A 40 14.65 26.67 -1.37
CA ARG A 40 13.76 27.62 -0.68
C ARG A 40 12.79 26.90 0.25
N LYS A 41 12.18 25.80 -0.18
CA LYS A 41 11.27 24.99 0.66
C LYS A 41 12.01 24.40 1.86
N CYS A 42 13.18 23.80 1.66
CA CYS A 42 14.02 23.29 2.75
C CYS A 42 14.42 24.39 3.74
N ARG A 43 14.80 25.57 3.23
CA ARG A 43 15.11 26.73 4.09
C ARG A 43 13.89 27.23 4.86
N SER A 44 12.69 27.14 4.28
CA SER A 44 11.43 27.45 4.96
C SER A 44 11.13 26.45 6.08
N TYR A 45 11.34 25.15 5.82
CA TYR A 45 11.18 24.09 6.82
C TYR A 45 12.13 24.24 8.02
N VAL A 46 13.38 24.66 7.78
CA VAL A 46 14.35 24.93 8.86
C VAL A 46 13.99 26.18 9.66
N LYS A 47 13.40 27.19 9.02
CA LYS A 47 12.95 28.43 9.70
C LYS A 47 11.65 28.26 10.48
N HIS A 48 10.82 27.27 10.14
CA HIS A 48 9.53 27.00 10.78
C HIS A 48 9.45 25.56 11.33
N PRO A 49 10.26 25.22 12.36
CA PRO A 49 10.28 23.86 12.93
C PRO A 49 8.92 23.44 13.51
N SER A 50 8.09 24.39 13.95
CA SER A 50 6.73 24.13 14.45
C SER A 50 5.81 23.54 13.37
N GLU A 51 6.00 23.93 12.12
CA GLU A 51 5.19 23.46 10.98
C GLU A 51 5.63 22.06 10.53
N ALA A 52 6.92 21.76 10.66
CA ALA A 52 7.47 20.42 10.42
C ALA A 52 6.95 19.40 11.46
N ILE A 53 6.94 19.77 12.74
CA ILE A 53 6.40 18.92 13.82
C ILE A 53 4.89 18.75 13.66
N HIS A 54 4.17 19.79 13.24
CA HIS A 54 2.74 19.71 12.98
C HIS A 54 2.41 18.77 11.80
N ASN A 55 3.16 18.86 10.69
CA ASN A 55 3.00 17.94 9.56
C ASN A 55 3.33 16.50 9.94
N LEU A 56 4.38 16.27 10.73
CA LEU A 56 4.71 14.94 11.25
C LEU A 56 3.59 14.36 12.12
N ARG A 57 3.02 15.18 13.01
CA ARG A 57 1.85 14.77 13.81
C ARG A 57 0.65 14.42 12.94
N MET A 58 0.31 15.27 11.96
CA MET A 58 -0.81 14.99 11.04
C MET A 58 -0.57 13.72 10.22
N CYS A 59 0.65 13.48 9.74
CA CYS A 59 0.99 12.23 9.07
C CYS A 59 0.85 11.02 10.00
N TYR A 60 1.29 11.14 11.26
CA TYR A 60 1.16 10.07 12.24
C TYR A 60 -0.30 9.79 12.61
N GLU A 61 -1.11 10.81 12.85
CA GLU A 61 -2.54 10.68 13.11
C GLU A 61 -3.27 10.07 11.91
N GLY A 62 -2.98 10.53 10.69
CA GLY A 62 -3.55 9.98 9.46
C GLY A 62 -3.14 8.52 9.22
N PHE A 63 -1.88 8.18 9.49
CA PHE A 63 -1.38 6.81 9.39
C PHE A 63 -2.03 5.90 10.42
N SER A 64 -2.08 6.32 11.69
CA SER A 64 -2.74 5.56 12.76
C SER A 64 -4.22 5.35 12.48
N ALA A 65 -4.91 6.36 11.94
CA ALA A 65 -6.32 6.25 11.58
C ALA A 65 -6.55 5.29 10.40
N GLN A 66 -5.68 5.31 9.38
CA GLN A 66 -5.76 4.37 8.26
C GLN A 66 -5.45 2.92 8.68
N VAL A 67 -4.48 2.72 9.57
CA VAL A 67 -4.16 1.39 10.10
C VAL A 67 -5.32 0.84 10.91
N ASN A 68 -5.92 1.63 11.81
CA ASN A 68 -7.09 1.19 12.59
C ASN A 68 -8.27 0.85 11.68
N LYS A 69 -8.57 1.71 10.68
CA LYS A 69 -9.63 1.42 9.70
C LYS A 69 -9.35 0.14 8.91
N GLY A 70 -8.10 -0.08 8.49
CA GLY A 70 -7.71 -1.30 7.79
C GLY A 70 -7.88 -2.56 8.65
N VAL A 71 -7.58 -2.46 9.96
CA VAL A 71 -7.78 -3.57 10.89
C VAL A 71 -9.26 -3.85 11.15
N GLU A 72 -10.09 -2.81 11.30
CA GLU A 72 -11.55 -2.96 11.41
C GLU A 72 -12.16 -3.60 10.16
N ASP A 73 -11.77 -3.15 8.96
CA ASP A 73 -12.25 -3.70 7.69
C ASP A 73 -11.86 -5.18 7.54
N LEU A 74 -10.62 -5.54 7.91
CA LEU A 74 -10.16 -6.93 7.92
C LEU A 74 -10.92 -7.81 8.93
N LEU A 75 -11.21 -7.28 10.13
CA LEU A 75 -12.02 -7.98 11.13
C LEU A 75 -13.44 -8.23 10.62
N GLU A 76 -14.05 -7.22 10.00
CA GLU A 76 -15.38 -7.34 9.40
C GLU A 76 -15.38 -8.36 8.24
N LEU A 77 -14.32 -8.37 7.42
CA LEU A 77 -14.15 -9.34 6.34
C LEU A 77 -14.02 -10.77 6.87
N ILE A 78 -13.26 -10.98 7.96
CA ILE A 78 -13.09 -12.28 8.60
C ILE A 78 -14.43 -12.78 9.15
N GLN A 79 -15.17 -11.93 9.87
CA GLN A 79 -16.51 -12.31 10.37
C GLN A 79 -17.49 -12.62 9.24
N LYS A 80 -17.43 -11.87 8.13
CA LYS A 80 -18.27 -12.10 6.95
C LYS A 80 -17.86 -13.38 6.23
N ALA A 81 -16.57 -13.70 6.18
CA ALA A 81 -16.06 -14.96 5.63
C ALA A 81 -16.49 -16.16 6.47
N GLU A 82 -16.41 -16.07 7.80
CA GLU A 82 -16.95 -17.10 8.71
C GLU A 82 -18.46 -17.28 8.50
N SER A 83 -19.22 -16.19 8.42
CA SER A 83 -20.66 -16.24 8.18
C SER A 83 -21.01 -16.84 6.82
N MET A 84 -20.22 -16.55 5.77
CA MET A 84 -20.38 -17.15 4.45
C MET A 84 -20.00 -18.63 4.45
N LEU A 85 -18.90 -19.02 5.09
CA LEU A 85 -18.51 -20.42 5.25
C LEU A 85 -19.54 -21.22 6.03
N ASN A 86 -20.13 -20.64 7.07
CA ASN A 86 -21.19 -21.29 7.85
C ASN A 86 -22.47 -21.44 7.02
N LYS A 87 -22.89 -20.39 6.30
CA LYS A 87 -24.02 -20.47 5.36
C LYS A 87 -23.79 -21.47 4.23
N VAL A 88 -22.59 -21.53 3.66
CA VAL A 88 -22.23 -22.51 2.62
C VAL A 88 -22.18 -23.91 3.21
N GLY A 89 -21.70 -24.07 4.44
CA GLY A 89 -21.72 -25.33 5.19
C GLY A 89 -23.14 -25.83 5.45
N GLU A 90 -24.05 -24.95 5.87
CA GLU A 90 -25.48 -25.25 6.05
C GLU A 90 -26.16 -25.57 4.72
N LEU A 91 -25.95 -24.75 3.68
CA LEU A 91 -26.45 -25.01 2.33
C LEU A 91 -25.94 -26.34 1.77
N ASN A 92 -24.68 -26.68 1.98
CA ASN A 92 -24.11 -27.94 1.49
C ASN A 92 -24.67 -29.15 2.25
N ARG A 93 -25.05 -28.98 3.53
CA ARG A 93 -25.72 -30.03 4.31
C ARG A 93 -27.17 -30.23 3.88
N GLU A 94 -27.88 -29.12 3.68
CA GLU A 94 -29.28 -29.13 3.21
C GLU A 94 -29.40 -29.63 1.76
N VAL A 95 -28.44 -29.29 0.89
CA VAL A 95 -28.36 -29.83 -0.48
C VAL A 95 -27.97 -31.31 -0.46
N LYS A 96 -27.08 -31.75 0.43
CA LYS A 96 -26.70 -33.16 0.53
C LYS A 96 -27.84 -34.03 1.08
N GLU A 97 -28.59 -33.55 2.07
CA GLU A 97 -29.79 -34.22 2.57
C GLU A 97 -30.90 -34.30 1.51
N GLN A 98 -31.07 -33.26 0.69
CA GLN A 98 -32.01 -33.30 -0.43
C GLN A 98 -31.55 -34.16 -1.61
N LEU A 99 -30.24 -34.26 -1.86
CA LEU A 99 -29.69 -35.17 -2.88
C LEU A 99 -29.79 -36.64 -2.45
N GLU A 100 -29.57 -36.93 -1.16
CA GLU A 100 -29.70 -38.28 -0.58
C GLU A 100 -31.16 -38.74 -0.50
N ALA A 101 -32.11 -37.81 -0.37
CA ALA A 101 -33.55 -38.10 -0.46
C ALA A 101 -34.06 -38.31 -1.90
N VAL A 102 -33.35 -37.81 -2.92
CA VAL A 102 -33.71 -38.01 -4.34
C VAL A 102 -33.05 -39.27 -4.94
N ASP A 103 -31.96 -39.78 -4.35
CA ASP A 103 -31.29 -41.03 -4.78
C ASP A 103 -32.05 -42.33 -4.39
N LYS A 104 -33.12 -42.23 -3.59
CA LYS A 104 -34.07 -43.34 -3.34
C LYS A 104 -35.48 -42.97 -3.81
N PRO A 105 -35.75 -43.11 -5.11
CA PRO A 105 -36.58 -44.23 -5.57
C PRO A 105 -35.98 -44.83 -6.85
N GLU A 106 -35.74 -46.13 -6.99
CA GLU A 106 -36.76 -47.13 -7.35
C GLU A 106 -36.04 -48.48 -7.59
N GLU A 107 -35.57 -49.13 -6.52
CA GLU A 107 -35.34 -50.58 -6.52
C GLU A 107 -36.53 -51.26 -5.84
N ALA A 108 -37.70 -51.27 -6.49
CA ALA A 108 -38.79 -52.24 -6.30
C ALA A 108 -40.02 -51.83 -7.13
N SER A 109 -40.18 -52.38 -8.34
CA SER A 109 -41.09 -53.50 -8.60
C SER A 109 -41.35 -53.71 -10.09
#